data_AF-A0A7C4RE04-F1
#
_entry.id   AF-A0A7C4RE04-F1
#
_cell.length_a   1.000
_cell.length_b   1.000
_cell.length_c   1.000
_cell.angle_alpha   90.00
_cell.angle_beta   90.00
_cell.angle_gamma   90.00
#
_symmetry.space_group_name_H-M   'P 1'
#
loop_
_entity.id
_entity.type
_entity.pdbx_description
1 polymer ?
#
loop_
_entity_poly.entity_id
_entity_poly.type
_entity_poly.pdbx_seq_one_letter_code
_entity_poly.pdbx_strand_id
1 'polypeptide(L)'
;MQSYLFDKSKNWNVEKAKAWFEKHNEAVVKEHVSAILPFKVLEKIIDKPLRIKGIAMTAGMSRNFNIYTPEELQAFAQKLVSAPVYIEHVAVPNAVGKVTKTEFDGQNLWYEAEIYDDETAEKIRKGLIQHVSIGADYETLDVLDGKVPHGLHNAELSLVAVPGIPDTSVQVLE
;
A
#
# COMPACT_ATOMS: atom_id res chain seq x y z
N MET A 1 -39.52 -20.04 -26.86
CA MET A 1 -38.54 -21.14 -26.77
C MET A 1 -39.26 -22.30 -26.09
N GLN A 2 -39.79 -23.26 -26.85
CA GLN A 2 -40.50 -24.43 -26.29
C GLN A 2 -39.42 -25.45 -25.87
N SER A 3 -39.35 -25.79 -24.58
CA SER A 3 -38.48 -26.86 -24.10
C SER A 3 -38.94 -28.19 -24.71
N TYR A 4 -38.07 -28.86 -25.48
CA TYR A 4 -38.32 -30.16 -26.14
C TYR A 4 -38.76 -31.31 -25.20
N LEU A 5 -38.73 -31.10 -23.88
CA LEU A 5 -39.13 -32.06 -22.87
C LEU A 5 -40.67 -32.22 -22.77
N PHE A 6 -41.43 -31.14 -22.93
CA PHE A 6 -42.88 -31.10 -22.70
C PHE A 6 -43.65 -30.90 -24.02
N ASP A 7 -43.41 -31.80 -24.96
CA ASP A 7 -44.03 -31.76 -26.28
C ASP A 7 -45.41 -32.43 -26.28
N LYS A 8 -46.41 -31.77 -26.89
CA LYS A 8 -47.78 -32.28 -27.02
C LYS A 8 -47.85 -33.58 -27.84
N SER A 9 -46.94 -33.78 -28.78
CA SER A 9 -46.83 -35.03 -29.57
C SER A 9 -46.51 -36.26 -28.71
N LYS A 10 -45.90 -36.05 -27.53
CA LYS A 10 -45.58 -37.10 -26.56
C LYS A 10 -46.66 -37.24 -25.46
N ASN A 11 -47.87 -36.74 -25.71
CA ASN A 11 -49.02 -36.83 -24.78
C ASN A 11 -48.82 -36.13 -23.43
N TRP A 12 -47.99 -35.06 -23.43
CA TRP A 12 -47.83 -34.16 -22.29
C TRP A 12 -48.98 -33.14 -22.23
N ASN A 13 -49.54 -32.97 -21.02
CA ASN A 13 -50.52 -31.94 -20.71
C ASN A 13 -49.98 -31.07 -19.56
N VAL A 14 -50.66 -29.94 -19.31
CA VAL A 14 -50.24 -28.94 -18.32
C VAL A 14 -50.17 -29.54 -16.91
N GLU A 15 -51.10 -30.45 -16.59
CA GLU A 15 -51.15 -31.12 -15.28
C GLU A 15 -49.95 -32.05 -15.05
N LYS A 16 -49.56 -32.83 -16.06
CA LYS A 16 -48.38 -33.70 -15.99
C LYS A 16 -47.09 -32.89 -15.88
N ALA A 17 -46.98 -31.78 -16.60
CA ALA A 17 -45.83 -30.89 -16.49
C ALA A 17 -45.74 -30.30 -15.08
N LYS A 18 -46.87 -29.84 -14.52
CA LYS A 18 -46.93 -29.32 -13.15
C LYS A 18 -46.54 -30.36 -12.11
N ALA A 19 -47.05 -31.59 -12.23
CA ALA A 19 -46.66 -32.70 -11.35
C ALA A 19 -45.17 -33.07 -11.50
N TRP A 20 -44.61 -32.96 -12.70
CA TRP A 20 -43.17 -33.17 -12.92
C TRP A 20 -42.33 -32.12 -12.19
N PHE A 21 -42.72 -30.84 -12.28
CA PHE A 21 -42.03 -29.76 -11.56
C PHE A 21 -42.17 -29.91 -10.05
N GLU A 22 -43.35 -30.24 -9.52
CA GLU A 22 -43.55 -30.47 -8.08
C GLU A 22 -42.69 -31.64 -7.56
N LYS A 23 -42.55 -32.70 -8.36
CA LYS A 23 -41.70 -33.85 -8.02
C LYS A 23 -40.20 -33.57 -8.13
N HIS A 24 -39.79 -32.66 -9.00
CA HIS A 24 -38.39 -32.26 -9.20
C HIS A 24 -38.06 -30.89 -8.59
N ASN A 25 -38.95 -30.35 -7.76
CA ASN A 25 -38.67 -29.19 -6.92
C ASN A 25 -37.87 -29.64 -5.70
N GLU A 26 -36.82 -30.42 -5.91
CA GLU A 26 -35.78 -30.58 -4.91
C GLU A 26 -35.15 -29.22 -4.73
N ALA A 27 -35.28 -28.68 -3.51
CA ALA A 27 -34.66 -27.44 -3.12
C ALA A 27 -33.22 -27.47 -3.61
N VAL A 28 -32.88 -26.57 -4.54
CA VAL A 28 -31.50 -26.37 -4.99
C VAL A 28 -30.73 -25.85 -3.78
N VAL A 29 -30.24 -26.77 -2.96
CA VAL A 29 -29.29 -26.50 -1.90
C VAL A 29 -28.04 -26.06 -2.65
N LYS A 30 -27.86 -24.74 -2.76
CA LYS A 30 -26.59 -24.17 -3.21
C LYS A 30 -25.55 -24.49 -2.14
N GLU A 31 -24.91 -25.64 -2.27
CA GLU A 31 -23.74 -25.98 -1.48
C GLU A 31 -22.61 -25.02 -1.87
N HIS A 32 -22.36 -24.04 -1.00
CA HIS A 32 -21.16 -23.23 -1.08
C HIS A 32 -20.01 -24.09 -0.53
N VAL A 33 -19.29 -24.76 -1.41
CA VAL A 33 -18.05 -25.45 -1.04
C VAL A 33 -16.97 -24.40 -0.85
N SER A 34 -16.81 -23.92 0.39
CA SER A 34 -15.64 -23.14 0.81
C SER A 34 -14.53 -24.12 1.20
N ALA A 35 -13.56 -24.32 0.32
CA ALA A 35 -12.32 -25.01 0.67
C ALA A 35 -11.47 -24.07 1.53
N ILE A 36 -11.48 -24.27 2.85
CA ILE A 36 -10.47 -23.66 3.74
C ILE A 36 -9.20 -24.49 3.56
N LEU A 37 -8.37 -24.11 2.59
CA LEU A 37 -7.01 -24.62 2.52
C LEU A 37 -6.28 -24.12 3.78
N PRO A 38 -5.63 -24.99 4.57
CA PRO A 38 -4.74 -24.55 5.62
C PRO A 38 -3.48 -23.99 4.94
N PHE A 39 -3.53 -22.73 4.52
CA PHE A 39 -2.31 -21.99 4.24
C PHE A 39 -1.62 -21.83 5.59
N LYS A 40 -0.57 -22.62 5.79
CA LYS A 40 0.35 -22.44 6.90
C LYS A 40 1.11 -21.15 6.55
N VAL A 41 0.63 -20.01 7.07
CA VAL A 41 1.41 -18.78 7.05
C VAL A 41 2.66 -19.11 7.86
N LEU A 42 3.76 -19.38 7.17
CA LEU A 42 5.08 -19.36 7.77
C LEU A 42 5.37 -17.90 8.06
N GLU A 43 4.81 -17.39 9.17
CA GLU A 43 5.34 -16.20 9.80
C GLU A 43 6.78 -16.55 10.15
N LYS A 44 7.71 -16.15 9.28
CA LYS A 44 9.12 -16.05 9.65
C LYS A 44 9.08 -15.15 10.88
N ILE A 45 9.39 -15.71 12.04
CA ILE A 45 9.62 -14.91 13.25
C ILE A 45 10.89 -14.14 12.93
N ILE A 46 10.73 -12.98 12.29
CA ILE A 46 11.82 -12.07 12.00
C ILE A 46 12.27 -11.62 13.39
N ASP A 47 13.53 -11.89 13.73
CA ASP A 47 14.20 -11.21 14.82
C ASP A 47 13.84 -9.72 14.78
N LYS A 48 13.67 -9.11 15.96
CA LYS A 48 13.22 -7.72 16.13
C LYS A 48 13.63 -6.83 14.93
N PRO A 49 12.66 -6.28 14.16
CA PRO A 49 12.95 -5.59 12.91
C PRO A 49 13.91 -4.43 13.14
N LEU A 50 14.76 -4.14 12.15
CA LEU A 50 15.69 -3.03 12.25
C LEU A 50 14.90 -1.72 12.28
N ARG A 51 15.03 -0.96 13.36
CA ARG A 51 14.43 0.37 13.46
C ARG A 51 15.39 1.40 12.90
N ILE A 52 14.86 2.27 12.07
CA ILE A 52 15.57 3.42 11.54
C ILE A 52 14.81 4.70 11.85
N LYS A 53 15.52 5.81 11.95
CA LYS A 53 14.97 7.15 12.04
C LYS A 53 15.73 8.13 11.16
N GLY A 54 15.12 9.27 10.87
CA GLY A 54 15.83 10.37 10.25
C GLY A 54 14.88 11.42 9.71
N ILE A 55 15.42 12.26 8.82
CA ILE A 55 14.66 13.32 8.16
C ILE A 55 14.11 12.76 6.85
N ALA A 56 12.79 12.80 6.68
CA ALA A 56 12.07 12.39 5.48
C ALA A 56 11.92 13.54 4.48
N MET A 57 11.59 14.74 4.97
CA MET A 57 11.40 15.94 4.15
C MET A 57 11.79 17.19 4.95
N THR A 58 12.18 18.24 4.25
CA THR A 58 12.50 19.55 4.83
C THR A 58 11.70 20.61 4.08
N ALA A 59 11.14 21.57 4.82
CA ALA A 59 10.41 22.70 4.24
C ALA A 59 11.34 23.56 3.38
N GLY A 60 10.81 24.06 2.27
CA GLY A 60 11.56 24.83 1.28
C GLY A 60 11.70 24.11 -0.05
N MET A 61 12.68 24.55 -0.85
CA MET A 61 12.85 24.11 -2.23
C MET A 61 13.74 22.86 -2.31
N SER A 62 13.19 21.79 -2.89
CA SER A 62 13.94 20.58 -3.25
C SER A 62 14.78 20.78 -4.52
N ARG A 63 15.68 19.84 -4.82
CA ARG A 63 16.48 19.85 -6.07
C ARG A 63 15.63 19.81 -7.34
N ASN A 64 14.40 19.30 -7.24
CA ASN A 64 13.48 19.17 -8.36
C ASN A 64 12.55 20.40 -8.51
N PHE A 65 12.88 21.52 -7.84
CA PHE A 65 12.09 22.75 -7.83
C PHE A 65 10.68 22.62 -7.22
N ASN A 66 10.41 21.53 -6.49
CA ASN A 66 9.21 21.46 -5.64
C ASN A 66 9.49 22.25 -4.35
N ILE A 67 8.56 23.13 -3.98
CA ILE A 67 8.60 23.96 -2.79
C ILE A 67 7.57 23.41 -1.80
N TYR A 68 8.03 22.87 -0.68
CA TYR A 68 7.16 22.34 0.36
C TYR A 68 6.98 23.37 1.47
N THR A 69 5.74 23.77 1.75
CA THR A 69 5.45 24.70 2.84
C THR A 69 5.41 23.96 4.18
N PRO A 70 5.74 24.62 5.31
CA PRO A 70 5.64 24.02 6.64
C PRO A 70 4.24 23.49 6.95
N GLU A 71 3.20 24.19 6.52
CA GLU A 71 1.80 23.82 6.77
C GLU A 71 1.43 22.53 6.03
N GLU A 72 1.89 22.39 4.78
CA GLU A 72 1.66 21.18 3.98
C GLU A 72 2.42 19.99 4.58
N LEU A 73 3.68 20.19 4.99
CA LEU A 73 4.46 19.13 5.65
C LEU A 73 3.85 18.71 6.99
N GLN A 74 3.32 19.64 7.77
CA GLN A 74 2.62 19.34 9.01
C GLN A 74 1.37 18.49 8.76
N ALA A 75 0.57 18.83 7.75
CA ALA A 75 -0.61 18.05 7.37
C ALA A 75 -0.22 16.68 6.80
N PHE A 76 0.87 16.61 6.05
CA PHE A 76 1.39 15.39 5.44
C PHE A 76 2.01 14.43 6.46
N ALA A 77 2.56 14.92 7.58
CA ALA A 77 3.21 14.11 8.60
C ALA A 77 2.37 12.90 9.04
N GLN A 78 1.07 13.12 9.29
CA GLN A 78 0.15 12.06 9.72
C GLN A 78 -0.15 11.04 8.61
N LYS A 79 -0.08 11.46 7.33
CA LYS A 79 -0.34 10.59 6.17
C LYS A 79 0.82 9.65 5.87
N LEU A 80 2.02 10.02 6.29
CA LEU A 80 3.22 9.18 6.16
C LEU A 80 3.27 8.05 7.20
N VAL A 81 2.50 8.14 8.30
CA VAL A 81 2.38 7.04 9.25
C VAL A 81 1.76 5.83 8.57
N SER A 82 2.34 4.65 8.79
CA SER A 82 1.96 3.40 8.12
C SER A 82 2.24 3.33 6.61
N ALA A 83 2.91 4.32 6.03
CA ALA A 83 3.36 4.23 4.65
C ALA A 83 4.35 3.05 4.47
N PRO A 84 4.30 2.36 3.32
CA PRO A 84 5.26 1.31 2.99
C PRO A 84 6.65 1.92 2.73
N VAL A 85 7.68 1.13 3.05
CA VAL A 85 9.07 1.46 2.73
C VAL A 85 9.52 0.62 1.54
N TYR A 86 9.99 1.27 0.48
CA TYR A 86 10.52 0.64 -0.73
C TYR A 86 12.03 0.89 -0.90
N ILE A 87 12.63 0.21 -1.87
CA ILE A 87 13.92 0.56 -2.45
C ILE A 87 13.64 1.25 -3.78
N GLU A 88 14.19 2.43 -4.03
CA GLU A 88 14.13 3.14 -5.32
C GLU A 88 12.72 3.29 -5.97
N HIS A 89 11.66 3.54 -5.18
CA HIS A 89 10.29 3.74 -5.70
C HIS A 89 9.73 2.54 -6.52
N VAL A 90 10.10 1.32 -6.13
CA VAL A 90 9.57 0.10 -6.75
C VAL A 90 8.18 -0.24 -6.19
N ALA A 91 7.39 -1.00 -6.95
CA ALA A 91 6.01 -1.38 -6.62
C ALA A 91 5.82 -2.13 -5.27
N VAL A 92 4.58 -2.03 -4.76
CA VAL A 92 4.03 -2.65 -3.52
C VAL A 92 4.56 -4.04 -3.14
N PRO A 93 4.64 -5.05 -4.03
CA PRO A 93 5.13 -6.38 -3.63
C PRO A 93 6.58 -6.39 -3.11
N ASN A 94 7.34 -5.32 -3.34
CA ASN A 94 8.73 -5.17 -2.94
C ASN A 94 8.91 -4.24 -1.73
N ALA A 95 7.86 -4.04 -0.92
CA ALA A 95 7.98 -3.32 0.35
C ALA A 95 8.96 -4.05 1.29
N VAL A 96 9.99 -3.34 1.74
CA VAL A 96 11.03 -3.84 2.65
C VAL A 96 10.78 -3.44 4.10
N GLY A 97 9.78 -2.59 4.35
CA GLY A 97 9.51 -2.04 5.67
C GLY A 97 8.23 -1.23 5.75
N LYS A 98 8.02 -0.60 6.90
CA LYS A 98 6.86 0.27 7.18
C LYS A 98 7.23 1.42 8.11
N VAL A 99 6.70 2.61 7.83
CA VAL A 99 6.82 3.77 8.71
C VAL A 99 5.95 3.59 9.94
N THR A 100 6.54 3.71 11.12
CA THR A 100 5.85 3.50 12.41
C THR A 100 5.44 4.81 13.07
N LYS A 101 6.26 5.86 12.95
CA LYS A 101 6.02 7.15 13.59
C LYS A 101 6.56 8.28 12.72
N THR A 102 5.93 9.45 12.81
CA THR A 102 6.40 10.69 12.22
C THR A 102 6.26 11.83 13.20
N GLU A 103 7.10 12.86 13.05
CA GLU A 103 7.10 14.05 13.89
C GLU A 103 7.55 15.26 13.06
N PHE A 104 6.88 16.39 13.21
CA PHE A 104 7.23 17.62 12.50
C PHE A 104 7.69 18.68 13.50
N ASP A 105 8.88 19.23 13.31
CA ASP A 105 9.51 20.19 14.24
C ASP A 105 9.28 21.67 13.86
N GLY A 106 8.50 21.92 12.80
CA GLY A 106 8.28 23.26 12.21
C GLY A 106 9.07 23.48 10.93
N GLN A 107 10.16 22.75 10.71
CA GLN A 107 11.01 22.85 9.52
C GLN A 107 11.23 21.50 8.85
N ASN A 108 11.49 20.44 9.63
CA ASN A 108 11.81 19.10 9.17
C ASN A 108 10.71 18.12 9.58
N LEU A 109 10.39 17.23 8.66
CA LEU A 109 9.56 16.06 8.89
C LEU A 109 10.46 14.87 9.23
N TRP A 110 10.44 14.47 10.49
CA TRP A 110 11.12 13.30 11.01
C TRP A 110 10.25 12.05 10.86
N TYR A 111 10.91 10.91 10.69
CA TYR A 111 10.25 9.61 10.62
C TYR A 111 10.99 8.56 11.45
N GLU A 112 10.25 7.55 11.88
CA GLU A 112 10.76 6.25 12.31
C GLU A 112 10.12 5.16 11.46
N ALA A 113 10.91 4.17 11.06
CA ALA A 113 10.43 3.03 10.29
C ALA A 113 11.06 1.72 10.76
N GLU A 114 10.35 0.63 10.50
CA GLU A 114 10.82 -0.73 10.70
C GLU A 114 11.16 -1.36 9.35
N ILE A 115 12.34 -1.97 9.24
CA ILE A 115 12.79 -2.71 8.08
C ILE A 115 12.72 -4.19 8.40
N TYR A 116 11.98 -4.93 7.59
CA TYR A 116 11.73 -6.37 7.72
C TYR A 116 12.63 -7.21 6.80
N ASP A 117 13.25 -6.59 5.79
CA ASP A 117 14.18 -7.26 4.89
C ASP A 117 15.62 -7.25 5.43
N ASP A 118 16.17 -8.44 5.67
CA ASP A 118 17.50 -8.63 6.27
C ASP A 118 18.62 -8.07 5.37
N GLU A 119 18.52 -8.24 4.06
CA GLU A 119 19.54 -7.77 3.11
C GLU A 119 19.60 -6.23 3.10
N THR A 120 18.44 -5.58 3.10
CA THR A 120 18.31 -4.13 3.18
C THR A 120 18.80 -3.59 4.52
N ALA A 121 18.45 -4.26 5.62
CA ALA A 121 18.94 -3.91 6.94
C ALA A 121 20.48 -3.92 7.00
N GLU A 122 21.12 -4.93 6.42
CA GLU A 122 22.59 -5.00 6.32
C GLU A 122 23.19 -3.87 5.47
N LYS A 123 22.55 -3.50 4.35
CA LYS A 123 22.99 -2.37 3.52
C LYS A 123 22.92 -1.04 4.27
N ILE A 124 21.87 -0.84 5.08
CA ILE A 124 21.73 0.34 5.95
C ILE A 124 22.82 0.35 7.03
N ARG A 125 23.05 -0.77 7.72
CA ARG A 125 24.12 -0.88 8.75
C ARG A 125 25.51 -0.60 8.19
N LYS A 126 25.77 -1.02 6.95
CA LYS A 126 27.04 -0.77 6.24
C LYS A 126 27.15 0.66 5.70
N GLY A 127 26.13 1.50 5.85
CA GLY A 127 26.10 2.87 5.34
C GLY A 127 26.02 2.95 3.82
N LEU A 128 25.59 1.89 3.14
CA LEU A 128 25.39 1.92 1.68
C LEU A 128 24.10 2.68 1.31
N ILE A 129 23.11 2.65 2.21
CA ILE A 129 21.85 3.38 2.11
C ILE A 129 21.82 4.40 3.25
N GLN A 130 21.87 5.68 2.92
CA GLN A 130 21.95 6.77 3.89
C GLN A 130 20.85 7.82 3.73
N HIS A 131 20.07 7.74 2.65
CA HIS A 131 19.08 8.74 2.29
C HIS A 131 17.72 8.12 1.98
N VAL A 132 16.70 8.97 2.07
CA VAL A 132 15.32 8.62 1.73
C VAL A 132 14.73 9.63 0.76
N SER A 133 13.71 9.18 0.05
CA SER A 133 12.88 10.00 -0.81
C SER A 133 11.43 9.68 -0.52
N ILE A 134 10.57 10.70 -0.55
CA ILE A 134 9.14 10.53 -0.38
C ILE A 134 8.48 10.60 -1.75
N GLY A 135 7.70 9.57 -2.07
CA GLY A 135 6.72 9.62 -3.14
C GLY A 135 5.37 10.02 -2.56
N ALA A 136 4.68 10.95 -3.21
CA ALA A 136 3.33 11.36 -2.84
C ALA A 136 2.61 11.93 -4.07
N ASP A 137 1.31 11.72 -4.12
CA ASP A 137 0.40 12.39 -5.04
C ASP A 137 -0.01 13.76 -4.47
N TYR A 138 -0.51 14.66 -5.33
CA TYR A 138 -0.99 15.98 -4.95
C TYR A 138 -2.37 16.26 -5.57
N GLU A 139 -3.15 17.13 -4.95
CA GLU A 139 -4.47 17.54 -5.46
C GLU A 139 -4.36 18.72 -6.43
N THR A 140 -3.61 19.75 -6.03
CA THR A 140 -3.35 20.93 -6.86
C THR A 140 -1.86 21.27 -6.87
N LEU A 141 -1.44 21.98 -7.92
CA LEU A 141 -0.05 22.36 -8.14
C LEU A 141 0.00 23.81 -8.62
N ASP A 142 0.52 24.70 -7.79
CA ASP A 142 0.77 26.08 -8.18
C ASP A 142 2.15 26.19 -8.79
N VAL A 143 2.25 26.84 -9.96
CA VAL A 143 3.50 27.04 -10.69
C VAL A 143 3.82 28.53 -10.69
N LEU A 144 4.80 28.91 -9.88
CA LEU A 144 5.35 30.27 -9.76
C LEU A 144 6.85 30.22 -10.12
N ASP A 145 7.74 30.63 -9.20
CA ASP A 145 9.20 30.45 -9.29
C ASP A 145 9.65 29.00 -8.98
N GLY A 146 8.68 28.11 -8.79
CA GLY A 146 8.83 26.69 -8.51
C GLY A 146 7.44 26.02 -8.50
N LYS A 147 7.40 24.74 -8.18
CA LYS A 147 6.17 23.95 -8.08
C LYS A 147 5.76 23.82 -6.62
N VAL A 148 4.62 24.38 -6.24
CA VAL A 148 4.08 24.28 -4.88
C VAL A 148 2.94 23.26 -4.90
N PRO A 149 3.18 22.00 -4.51
CA PRO A 149 2.11 21.01 -4.42
C PRO A 149 1.27 21.23 -3.17
N HIS A 150 -0.04 21.03 -3.30
CA HIS A 150 -1.01 21.10 -2.21
C HIS A 150 -1.82 19.81 -2.10
N GLY A 151 -2.18 19.44 -0.87
CA GLY A 151 -2.99 18.25 -0.62
C GLY A 151 -2.22 16.96 -0.86
N LEU A 152 -0.97 16.88 -0.37
CA LEU A 152 -0.12 15.71 -0.52
C LEU A 152 -0.79 14.46 0.08
N HIS A 153 -0.86 13.35 -0.67
CA HIS A 153 -1.50 12.10 -0.24
C HIS A 153 -0.84 10.86 -0.88
N ASN A 154 -1.32 9.65 -0.55
CA ASN A 154 -0.73 8.38 -1.00
C ASN A 154 0.78 8.29 -0.76
N ALA A 155 1.19 8.57 0.48
CA ALA A 155 2.59 8.64 0.85
C ALA A 155 3.28 7.28 0.76
N GLU A 156 4.49 7.29 0.21
CA GLU A 156 5.46 6.19 0.26
C GLU A 156 6.84 6.71 0.68
N LEU A 157 7.61 5.86 1.36
CA LEU A 157 8.99 6.15 1.70
C LEU A 157 9.90 5.22 0.90
N SER A 158 10.88 5.77 0.22
CA SER A 158 11.85 5.00 -0.56
C SER A 158 13.27 5.23 -0.06
N LEU A 159 13.99 4.13 0.16
CA LEU A 159 15.43 4.13 0.40
C LEU A 159 16.14 4.39 -0.94
N VAL A 160 16.96 5.43 -1.00
CA VAL A 160 17.60 5.88 -2.24
C VAL A 160 19.07 6.24 -2.01
N ALA A 161 19.88 6.13 -3.07
CA ALA A 161 21.26 6.62 -3.05
C ALA A 161 21.33 8.15 -3.22
N VAL A 162 20.46 8.73 -4.05
CA VAL A 162 20.44 10.17 -4.34
C VAL A 162 19.03 10.72 -4.03
N PRO A 163 18.87 11.52 -2.97
CA PRO A 163 17.56 12.08 -2.64
C PRO A 163 17.27 13.38 -3.40
N GLY A 164 15.98 13.64 -3.62
CA GLY A 164 15.50 14.93 -4.14
C GLY A 164 15.63 16.06 -3.11
N ILE A 165 15.52 15.75 -1.82
CA ILE A 165 15.80 16.67 -0.70
C ILE A 165 17.14 16.26 -0.07
N PRO A 166 18.18 17.12 -0.14
CA PRO A 166 19.53 16.75 0.29
C PRO A 166 19.66 16.48 1.79
N ASP A 167 18.81 17.09 2.61
CA ASP A 167 18.87 17.00 4.08
C ASP A 167 18.27 15.70 4.64
N THR A 168 17.77 14.82 3.76
CA THR A 168 17.22 13.53 4.18
C THR A 168 18.30 12.61 4.72
N SER A 169 17.95 11.82 5.72
CA SER A 169 18.92 10.98 6.43
C SER A 169 18.30 9.68 6.93
N VAL A 170 19.15 8.67 7.07
CA VAL A 170 18.84 7.38 7.68
C VAL A 170 19.82 7.14 8.82
N GLN A 171 19.30 6.89 10.01
CA GLN A 171 20.06 6.53 11.21
C GLN A 171 19.46 5.28 11.83
N VAL A 172 20.30 4.33 12.24
CA VAL A 172 19.85 3.12 12.92
C VAL A 172 19.51 3.45 14.38
N LEU A 173 18.39 2.90 14.85
CA LEU A 173 18.00 2.89 16.26
C LEU A 173 18.32 1.50 16.82
N GLU A 174 19.48 1.35 17.46
CA GLU A 174 19.85 0.13 18.21
C GLU A 174 19.11 0.03 19.56
#